data_AF-A0A6N8W2Z1-F1
#
_entry.id   AF-A0A6N8W2Z1-F1
#
_cell.length_a   1.000
_cell.length_b   1.000
_cell.length_c   1.000
_cell.angle_alpha   90.00
_cell.angle_beta   90.00
_cell.angle_gamma   90.00
#
_symmetry.space_group_name_H-M   'P 1'
#
loop_
_entity.id
_entity.type
_entity.pdbx_description
1 polymer ?
#
loop_
_entity_poly.entity_id
_entity_poly.type
_entity_poly.pdbx_seq_one_letter_code
_entity_poly.pdbx_strand_id
1 'polypeptide(L)'
;MTNGVTTAVSHYSFGGLRVAVKRESTLYHVHDDHLGSTSMTTAGSVVEGSRAYYPYGAQRSASGTLRTDRTFTGQKAEETGLLY
;
A
#
# COMPACT_ATOMS: atom_id res chain seq x y z
N MET A 1 -4.45 -21.57 -23.78
CA MET A 1 -5.22 -21.34 -22.54
C MET A 1 -4.24 -20.80 -21.50
N THR A 2 -4.38 -19.55 -21.09
CA THR A 2 -3.51 -18.97 -20.05
C THR A 2 -4.03 -19.47 -18.70
N ASN A 3 -3.32 -20.39 -18.05
CA ASN A 3 -3.67 -20.83 -16.70
C ASN A 3 -3.59 -19.61 -15.78
N GLY A 4 -4.75 -19.11 -15.36
CA GLY A 4 -4.85 -17.97 -14.44
C GLY A 4 -4.31 -18.38 -13.08
N VAL A 5 -3.04 -18.07 -12.82
CA VAL A 5 -2.48 -18.18 -11.47
C VAL A 5 -3.14 -17.09 -10.64
N THR A 6 -4.03 -17.48 -9.72
CA THR A 6 -4.57 -16.56 -8.72
C THR A 6 -3.56 -16.45 -7.59
N THR A 7 -2.88 -15.32 -7.50
CA THR A 7 -2.01 -15.03 -6.36
C THR A 7 -2.86 -14.74 -5.13
N ALA A 8 -2.74 -15.59 -4.09
CA ALA A 8 -3.39 -15.32 -2.81
C ALA A 8 -2.79 -14.06 -2.17
N VAL A 9 -3.68 -13.13 -1.78
CA VAL A 9 -3.31 -11.91 -1.05
C VAL A 9 -4.00 -11.94 0.31
N SER A 10 -3.20 -11.85 1.38
CA SER A 10 -3.69 -11.75 2.76
C SER A 10 -3.41 -10.36 3.30
N HIS A 11 -4.39 -9.80 4.02
CA HIS A 11 -4.35 -8.46 4.57
C HIS A 11 -4.38 -8.52 6.09
N TYR A 12 -3.43 -7.88 6.74
CA TYR A 12 -3.33 -7.82 8.20
C TYR A 12 -3.60 -6.39 8.66
N SER A 13 -4.58 -6.25 9.55
CA SER A 13 -4.99 -4.96 10.08
C SER A 13 -4.94 -4.95 11.60
N PHE A 14 -4.60 -3.80 12.18
CA PHE A 14 -4.62 -3.57 13.62
C PHE A 14 -5.12 -2.15 13.89
N GLY A 15 -6.02 -1.98 14.85
CA GLY A 15 -6.59 -0.66 15.18
C GLY A 15 -7.31 0.02 14.01
N GLY A 16 -7.85 -0.74 13.06
CA GLY A 16 -8.50 -0.20 11.85
C GLY A 16 -7.55 0.18 10.72
N LEU A 17 -6.23 0.12 10.94
CA LEU A 17 -5.21 0.43 9.94
C LEU A 17 -4.62 -0.84 9.33
N ARG A 18 -4.14 -0.74 8.08
CA ARG A 18 -3.47 -1.83 7.39
C ARG A 18 -2.01 -1.85 7.81
N VAL A 19 -1.57 -2.89 8.51
CA VAL A 19 -0.18 -3.00 8.99
C VAL A 19 0.71 -3.86 8.09
N ALA A 20 0.11 -4.81 7.37
CA ALA A 20 0.86 -5.62 6.42
C ALA A 20 -0.02 -6.23 5.32
N VAL A 21 0.62 -6.54 4.19
CA VAL A 21 0.03 -7.30 3.08
C VAL A 21 0.98 -8.45 2.77
N LYS A 22 0.48 -9.68 2.80
CA LYS A 22 1.23 -10.85 2.31
C LYS A 22 0.75 -11.19 0.92
N ARG A 23 1.68 -11.23 -0.04
CA ARG A 23 1.44 -11.70 -1.40
C ARG A 23 2.38 -12.88 -1.64
N GLU A 24 1.83 -14.02 -2.02
CA GLU A 24 2.61 -15.26 -2.14
C GLU A 24 3.31 -15.60 -0.81
N SER A 25 4.65 -15.71 -0.84
CA SER A 25 5.49 -15.96 0.33
C SER A 25 6.02 -14.68 0.99
N THR A 26 5.84 -13.51 0.37
CA THR A 26 6.45 -12.25 0.83
C THR A 26 5.48 -11.45 1.69
N LEU A 27 5.94 -11.08 2.89
CA LEU A 27 5.24 -10.17 3.79
C LEU A 27 5.76 -8.74 3.60
N TYR A 28 4.86 -7.85 3.20
CA TYR A 28 5.14 -6.43 3.07
C TYR A 28 4.52 -5.67 4.25
N HIS A 29 5.35 -4.96 5.00
CA HIS A 29 4.89 -4.07 6.06
C HIS A 29 4.46 -2.74 5.47
N VAL A 30 3.38 -2.19 6.00
CA VAL A 30 2.80 -0.92 5.58
C VAL A 30 3.04 0.09 6.70
N HIS A 31 3.61 1.24 6.34
CA HIS A 31 3.94 2.31 7.27
C HIS A 31 3.03 3.50 6.98
N ASP A 32 2.09 3.74 7.87
CA ASP A 32 1.07 4.79 7.73
C ASP A 32 1.44 6.04 8.55
N ASP A 33 0.93 7.20 8.13
CA ASP A 33 0.94 8.42 8.93
C ASP A 33 -0.23 8.48 9.94
N HIS A 34 -0.33 9.59 10.67
CA HIS A 34 -1.36 9.77 11.70
C HIS A 34 -2.80 9.77 11.18
N LEU A 35 -3.01 9.99 9.87
CA LEU A 35 -4.32 9.93 9.21
C LEU A 35 -4.58 8.56 8.56
N GLY A 36 -3.63 7.62 8.67
CA GLY A 36 -3.70 6.34 7.99
C GLY A 36 -3.24 6.38 6.54
N SER A 37 -2.53 7.42 6.10
CA SER A 37 -1.99 7.46 4.74
C SER A 37 -0.73 6.61 4.64
N THR A 38 -0.71 5.66 3.70
CA THR A 38 0.48 4.84 3.49
C THR A 38 1.63 5.64 2.91
N SER A 39 2.67 5.83 3.71
CA SER A 39 3.88 6.58 3.35
C SER A 39 4.99 5.68 2.81
N MET A 40 5.03 4.40 3.22
CA MET A 40 6.08 3.47 2.80
C MET A 40 5.61 2.01 2.90
N THR A 41 6.16 1.15 2.06
CA THR A 41 6.08 -0.31 2.24
C THR A 41 7.46 -0.95 2.23
N THR A 42 7.70 -1.92 3.12
CA THR A 42 8.98 -2.63 3.23
C THR A 42 8.82 -4.14 3.20
N ALA A 43 9.78 -4.84 2.62
CA ALA A 43 9.95 -6.29 2.72
C ALA A 43 11.20 -6.58 3.57
N GLY A 44 11.00 -6.97 4.84
CA GLY A 44 12.10 -7.01 5.80
C GLY A 44 12.73 -5.62 5.99
N SER A 45 14.04 -5.50 5.74
CA SER A 45 14.80 -4.24 5.79
C SER A 45 14.80 -3.44 4.49
N VAL A 46 14.19 -3.95 3.41
CA VAL A 46 14.20 -3.32 2.09
C VAL A 46 12.98 -2.43 1.91
N VAL A 47 13.19 -1.19 1.46
CA VAL A 47 12.10 -0.30 1.04
C VAL A 47 11.66 -0.67 -0.36
N GLU A 48 10.40 -1.12 -0.49
CA GLU A 48 9.79 -1.49 -1.77
C GLU A 48 9.18 -0.28 -2.47
N GLY A 49 8.67 0.66 -1.68
CA GLY A 49 8.14 1.91 -2.19
C GLY A 49 7.84 2.91 -1.09
N SER A 50 7.85 4.19 -1.45
CA SER A 50 7.49 5.30 -0.58
C SER A 50 6.69 6.33 -1.35
N ARG A 51 5.84 7.08 -0.63
CA ARG A 51 4.98 8.11 -1.19
C ARG A 51 4.77 9.22 -0.18
N ALA A 52 4.86 10.47 -0.65
CA ALA A 52 4.44 11.64 0.09
C ALA A 52 3.20 12.24 -0.58
N TYR A 53 2.30 12.80 0.22
CA TYR A 53 1.06 13.39 -0.24
C TYR A 53 1.07 14.90 0.04
N TYR A 54 0.41 15.66 -0.84
CA TYR A 54 -0.04 17.01 -0.52
C TYR A 54 -1.19 16.95 0.51
N PRO A 55 -1.54 18.07 1.16
CA PRO A 55 -2.58 18.11 2.19
C PRO A 55 -3.94 17.53 1.76
N TYR A 56 -4.23 17.51 0.45
CA TYR A 56 -5.49 17.01 -0.12
C TYR A 56 -5.31 15.72 -0.95
N GLY A 57 -4.26 14.95 -0.69
CA GLY A 57 -4.13 13.58 -1.21
C GLY A 57 -3.46 13.42 -2.57
N ALA A 58 -3.24 14.51 -3.29
CA ALA A 58 -2.42 14.46 -4.50
C ALA A 58 -1.00 13.95 -4.18
N GLN A 59 -0.46 13.09 -5.06
CA GLN A 59 0.91 12.60 -4.88
C GLN A 59 1.91 13.75 -5.01
N ARG A 60 2.71 13.98 -3.97
CA ARG A 60 3.80 14.98 -3.99
C ARG A 60 5.10 14.37 -4.50
N SER A 61 5.44 13.17 -4.05
CA SER A 61 6.58 12.40 -4.54
C SER A 61 6.32 10.91 -4.34
N ALA A 62 6.96 10.07 -5.15
CA ALA A 62 6.95 8.63 -4.97
C ALA A 62 8.29 8.03 -5.41
N SER A 63 8.64 6.90 -4.79
CA SER A 63 9.76 6.05 -5.19
C SER A 63 9.32 4.60 -5.09
N GLY A 64 9.79 3.74 -5.99
CA GLY A 64 9.42 2.32 -6.01
C GLY A 64 7.91 2.10 -6.21
N THR A 65 7.38 1.02 -5.64
CA THR A 65 5.97 0.64 -5.74
C THR A 65 5.42 0.28 -4.38
N LEU A 66 4.35 0.96 -3.96
CA LEU A 66 3.63 0.58 -2.75
C LEU A 66 2.99 -0.79 -2.96
N ARG A 67 3.18 -1.69 -1.99
CA ARG A 67 2.63 -3.06 -2.05
C ARG A 67 1.18 -3.16 -1.54
N THR A 68 0.51 -2.00 -1.44
CA THR A 68 -0.88 -1.82 -1.03
C THR A 68 -1.59 -0.87 -2.01
N ASP A 69 -2.89 -1.08 -2.20
CA ASP A 69 -3.81 -0.23 -2.96
C ASP A 69 -4.42 0.89 -2.11
N ARG A 70 -4.39 0.76 -0.78
CA ARG A 70 -4.80 1.81 0.16
C ARG A 70 -3.68 2.84 0.31
N THR A 71 -3.97 4.10 0.01
CA THR A 71 -2.98 5.18 -0.04
C THR A 71 -3.35 6.33 0.89
N PHE A 72 -3.83 7.47 0.40
CA PHE A 72 -4.14 8.65 1.21
C PHE A 72 -5.32 8.42 2.15
N THR A 73 -5.17 8.75 3.43
CA THR A 73 -6.17 8.54 4.50
C THR A 73 -6.72 7.11 4.57
N GLY A 74 -5.94 6.13 4.09
CA GLY A 74 -6.35 4.73 4.01
C GLY A 74 -7.41 4.44 2.95
N GLN A 75 -7.71 5.36 2.03
CA GLN A 75 -8.64 5.14 0.91
C GLN A 75 -7.97 4.33 -0.20
N LYS A 76 -8.75 3.52 -0.92
CA LYS A 76 -8.24 2.73 -2.04
C LYS A 76 -8.01 3.65 -3.25
N ALA A 77 -6.79 3.62 -3.80
CA ALA A 77 -6.46 4.31 -5.03
C ALA A 77 -6.78 3.45 -6.25
N GLU A 78 -7.35 4.08 -7.26
CA GLU A 78 -7.54 3.52 -8.59
C GLU A 78 -6.60 4.19 -9.60
N GLU A 79 -6.41 3.55 -10.75
CA GLU A 79 -5.59 4.09 -11.83
C GLU A 79 -6.08 5.45 -12.36
N THR A 80 -7.36 5.77 -12.15
CA THR A 80 -7.96 7.06 -12.50
C THR A 80 -7.50 8.21 -11.61
N GLY A 81 -6.81 7.91 -10.50
CA GLY A 81 -6.44 8.88 -9.48
C GLY A 81 -7.53 9.19 -8.46
N LEU A 82 -8.68 8.52 -8.56
CA LEU A 82 -9.76 8.60 -7.57
C LEU A 82 -9.42 7.79 -6.32
N LEU A 83 -9.97 8.24 -5.19
CA LEU A 83 -9.86 7.60 -3.88
C LEU A 83 -11.28 7.29 -3.36
N TYR A 84 -11.49 6.09 -2.81
CA TYR A 84 -12.76 5.67 -2.18
C TYR A 84 -12.57 4.69 -1.01
#